data_AF-A0A837KZV4-F1
#
_entry.id   AF-A0A837KZV4-F1
#
_cell.length_a   1.000
_cell.length_b   1.000
_cell.length_c   1.000
_cell.angle_alpha   90.00
_cell.angle_beta   90.00
_cell.angle_gamma   90.00
#
_symmetry.space_group_name_H-M   'P 1'
#
loop_
_entity.id
_entity.type
_entity.pdbx_description
1 polymer ?
#
loop_
_entity_poly.entity_id
_entity_poly.type
_entity_poly.pdbx_seq_one_letter_code
_entity_poly.pdbx_strand_id
1 'polypeptide(L)'
;MKKKCLICKKTFQAKTNRTLYCSEECRKKGNREKQRKLMKQKRAEQRKEKKKVLNPNTDVTEKPKKIRNLVQHYKKLKKEILANEAEFGFTGITLIEGIDVHEDDFVESVIQKIKEQK
;
A
#
# COMPACT_ATOMS: atom_id res chain seq x y z
N MET A 1 25.49 -23.57 41.94
CA MET A 1 24.02 -23.44 41.83
C MET A 1 23.54 -24.14 40.58
N LYS A 2 22.56 -25.04 40.67
CA LYS A 2 22.05 -25.76 39.50
C LYS A 2 21.06 -24.87 38.73
N LYS A 3 21.30 -24.64 37.43
CA LYS A 3 20.42 -23.84 36.54
C LYS A 3 20.11 -24.60 35.26
N LYS A 4 18.99 -24.28 34.61
CA LYS A 4 18.64 -24.81 33.28
C LYS A 4 19.21 -23.90 32.19
N CYS A 5 19.81 -24.48 31.17
CA CYS A 5 20.31 -23.73 30.01
C CYS A 5 19.15 -23.24 29.13
N LEU A 6 19.20 -21.98 28.67
CA LEU A 6 18.17 -21.41 27.81
C LEU A 6 18.07 -22.04 26.40
N ILE A 7 19.10 -22.74 25.92
CA ILE A 7 19.13 -23.33 24.58
C ILE A 7 18.83 -24.83 24.61
N CYS A 8 19.64 -25.60 25.34
CA CYS A 8 19.49 -27.05 25.36
C CYS A 8 18.60 -27.57 26.50
N LYS A 9 18.12 -26.68 27.39
CA LYS A 9 17.26 -27.00 28.55
C LYS A 9 17.87 -27.95 29.61
N LYS A 10 19.10 -28.43 29.40
CA LYS A 10 19.84 -29.27 30.36
C LYS A 10 20.19 -28.49 31.63
N THR A 11 20.20 -29.18 32.77
CA THR A 11 20.65 -28.64 34.05
C THR A 11 22.18 -28.67 34.13
N PHE A 12 22.80 -27.57 34.55
CA PHE A 12 24.25 -27.45 34.70
C PHE A 12 24.63 -26.72 35.99
N GLN A 13 25.86 -26.93 36.45
CA GLN A 13 26.44 -26.24 37.61
C GLN A 13 26.93 -24.86 37.17
N ALA A 14 26.18 -23.80 37.48
CA ALA A 14 26.57 -22.44 37.16
C ALA A 14 27.66 -21.93 38.13
N LYS A 15 28.70 -21.28 37.59
CA LYS A 15 29.77 -20.64 38.36
C LYS A 15 29.33 -19.31 38.99
N THR A 16 28.45 -18.57 38.31
CA THR A 16 27.86 -17.31 38.80
C THR A 16 26.36 -17.25 38.57
N ASN A 17 25.68 -16.38 39.31
CA ASN A 17 24.25 -16.16 39.15
C ASN A 17 23.85 -15.61 37.76
N ARG A 18 24.75 -14.92 37.07
CA ARG A 18 24.49 -14.38 35.72
C ARG A 18 24.66 -15.42 34.60
N THR A 19 25.13 -16.63 34.91
CA THR A 19 25.38 -17.66 33.89
C THR A 19 24.06 -18.28 33.41
N LEU A 20 23.77 -18.16 32.11
CA LEU A 20 22.50 -18.59 31.48
C LEU A 20 22.65 -19.85 30.59
N TYR A 21 23.88 -20.19 30.20
CA TYR A 21 24.16 -21.25 29.24
C TYR A 21 25.12 -22.27 29.84
N CYS A 22 24.92 -23.55 29.50
CA CYS A 22 25.76 -24.64 30.00
C CYS A 22 27.12 -24.75 29.28
N SER A 23 27.22 -24.24 28.05
CA SER A 23 28.42 -24.30 27.22
C SER A 23 28.55 -23.06 26.34
N GLU A 24 29.76 -22.83 25.81
CA GLU A 24 30.01 -21.73 24.90
C GLU A 24 29.22 -21.86 23.59
N GLU A 25 29.01 -23.09 23.11
CA GLU A 25 28.16 -23.35 21.94
C GLU A 25 26.71 -22.89 22.16
N CYS A 26 26.14 -23.20 23.33
CA CYS A 26 24.80 -22.71 23.69
C CYS A 26 24.79 -21.18 23.79
N ARG A 27 25.86 -20.56 24.29
CA ARG A 27 25.98 -19.10 24.30
C ARG A 27 25.99 -18.52 22.88
N LYS A 28 26.75 -19.11 21.96
CA LYS A 28 26.81 -18.68 20.54
C LYS A 28 25.45 -18.82 19.86
N LYS A 29 24.74 -19.94 20.08
CA LYS A 29 23.38 -20.15 19.56
C LYS A 29 22.39 -19.12 20.10
N GLY A 30 22.39 -18.86 21.41
CA GLY A 30 21.53 -17.86 22.03
C GLY A 30 21.80 -16.44 21.55
N ASN A 31 23.07 -16.07 21.40
CA ASN A 31 23.44 -14.77 20.84
C ASN A 31 22.98 -14.62 19.38
N ARG A 32 23.13 -15.66 18.56
CA ARG A 32 22.66 -15.67 17.17
C ARG A 32 21.15 -15.48 17.07
N GLU A 33 20.37 -16.16 17.90
CA GLU A 33 18.92 -16.00 17.93
C GLU A 33 18.50 -14.60 18.39
N LYS A 34 19.16 -14.06 19.44
CA LYS A 34 18.90 -12.71 19.93
C LYS A 34 19.17 -11.67 18.83
N GLN A 35 20.31 -11.78 18.14
CA GLN A 35 20.65 -10.90 17.02
C GLN A 35 19.66 -11.02 15.85
N ARG A 36 19.23 -12.25 15.52
CA ARG A 36 18.20 -12.47 14.49
C ARG A 36 16.90 -11.75 14.83
N LYS A 37 16.43 -11.83 16.08
CA LYS A 37 15.20 -11.15 16.53
C LYS A 37 15.35 -9.62 16.44
N LEU A 38 16.48 -9.10 16.92
CA LEU A 38 16.77 -7.66 16.89
C LEU A 38 16.83 -7.12 15.45
N MET A 39 17.51 -7.82 14.54
CA MET A 39 17.57 -7.43 13.13
C MET A 39 16.21 -7.54 12.43
N LYS A 40 15.36 -8.50 12.80
CA LYS A 40 13.99 -8.59 12.29
C LYS A 40 13.15 -7.38 12.71
N GLN A 41 13.27 -6.95 13.97
CA GLN A 41 12.57 -5.76 14.49
C GLN A 41 13.06 -4.49 13.79
N LYS A 42 14.38 -4.28 13.71
CA LYS A 42 14.98 -3.12 13.03
C LYS A 42 14.54 -3.00 11.57
N ARG A 43 14.51 -4.12 10.83
CA ARG A 43 14.01 -4.15 9.45
C ARG A 43 12.51 -3.82 9.35
N ALA A 44 11.71 -4.28 10.30
CA ALA A 44 10.27 -3.98 10.31
C ALA A 44 10.01 -2.50 10.59
N GLU A 45 10.78 -1.89 11.48
CA GLU A 45 10.73 -0.46 11.79
C GLU A 45 11.14 0.40 10.59
N GLN A 46 12.27 0.09 9.95
CA GLN A 46 12.70 0.76 8.71
C GLN A 46 11.65 0.68 7.59
N ARG A 47 10.94 -0.45 7.47
CA ARG A 47 9.83 -0.59 6.50
C ARG A 47 8.66 0.33 6.83
N LYS A 48 8.34 0.51 8.13
CA LYS A 48 7.29 1.42 8.57
C LYS A 48 7.69 2.88 8.33
N GLU A 49 8.94 3.25 8.63
CA GLU A 49 9.47 4.59 8.36
C GLU A 49 9.42 4.91 6.87
N LYS A 50 9.92 4.01 6.00
CA LYS A 50 9.83 4.18 4.54
C LYS A 50 8.40 4.38 4.05
N LYS A 51 7.43 3.63 4.61
CA LYS A 51 6.01 3.81 4.29
C LYS A 51 5.47 5.18 4.70
N LYS A 52 5.95 5.77 5.79
CA LYS A 52 5.53 7.12 6.21
C LYS A 52 6.06 8.22 5.29
N VAL A 53 7.21 8.00 4.66
CA VAL A 53 7.89 8.97 3.77
C VAL A 53 7.42 8.85 2.32
N LEU A 54 6.63 7.81 1.97
CA LEU A 54 6.00 7.73 0.65
C LEU A 54 5.08 8.95 0.45
N ASN A 55 5.18 9.55 -0.74
CA ASN A 55 4.38 10.72 -1.12
C ASN A 55 2.88 10.35 -1.02
N PRO A 56 2.05 11.09 -0.26
CA PRO A 56 0.61 10.86 -0.19
C PRO A 56 -0.06 10.84 -1.57
N ASN A 57 0.47 11.61 -2.54
CA ASN A 57 -0.03 11.65 -3.92
C ASN A 57 0.36 10.41 -4.74
N THR A 58 1.24 9.55 -4.21
CA THR A 58 1.59 8.24 -4.79
C THR A 58 0.96 7.08 -4.04
N ASP A 59 0.25 7.35 -2.95
CA ASP A 59 -0.45 6.33 -2.18
C ASP A 59 -1.77 6.00 -2.87
N VAL A 60 -1.68 5.35 -4.04
CA VAL A 60 -2.83 4.80 -4.77
C VAL A 60 -3.31 3.54 -4.04
N THR A 61 -3.70 3.67 -2.77
CA THR A 61 -4.31 2.59 -1.98
C THR A 61 -5.63 2.16 -2.62
N GLU A 62 -6.32 3.09 -3.28
CA GLU A 62 -7.54 2.83 -4.00
C GLU A 62 -7.25 2.57 -5.47
N LYS A 63 -7.27 1.30 -5.87
CA LYS A 63 -7.34 0.95 -7.29
C LYS A 63 -8.58 1.62 -7.89
N PRO A 64 -8.48 2.27 -9.06
CA PRO A 64 -9.64 2.86 -9.71
C PRO A 64 -10.74 1.80 -9.88
N LYS A 65 -11.95 2.11 -9.36
CA LYS A 65 -13.08 1.20 -9.41
C LYS A 65 -13.42 0.95 -10.88
N LYS A 66 -13.59 -0.33 -11.27
CA LYS A 66 -14.06 -0.67 -12.61
C LYS A 66 -15.40 0.01 -12.87
N ILE A 67 -15.48 0.78 -13.96
CA ILE A 67 -16.73 1.40 -14.40
C ILE A 67 -17.66 0.27 -14.86
N ARG A 68 -18.73 0.02 -14.10
CA ARG A 68 -19.71 -1.05 -14.41
C ARG A 68 -20.68 -0.66 -15.53
N ASN A 69 -21.06 0.62 -15.60
CA ASN A 69 -22.02 1.13 -16.57
C ASN A 69 -21.46 2.40 -17.24
N LEU A 70 -20.97 2.25 -18.48
CA LEU A 70 -20.35 3.36 -19.22
C LEU A 70 -21.34 4.48 -19.54
N VAL A 71 -22.58 4.13 -19.90
CA VAL A 71 -23.63 5.12 -20.24
C VAL A 71 -23.90 6.05 -19.06
N GLN A 72 -24.12 5.49 -17.87
CA GLN A 72 -24.37 6.27 -16.67
C GLN A 72 -23.15 7.11 -16.27
N HIS A 73 -21.95 6.57 -16.46
CA HIS A 73 -20.71 7.28 -16.17
C HIS A 73 -20.57 8.55 -17.03
N TYR A 74 -20.69 8.45 -18.35
CA TYR A 74 -20.54 9.61 -19.24
C TYR A 74 -21.71 10.60 -19.12
N LYS A 75 -22.94 10.14 -18.83
CA LYS A 75 -24.06 11.03 -18.49
C LYS A 75 -23.79 11.86 -17.24
N LYS A 76 -23.23 11.22 -16.21
CA LYS A 76 -22.86 11.91 -14.96
C LYS A 76 -21.71 12.89 -15.20
N LEU A 77 -20.70 12.46 -15.95
CA LEU A 77 -19.53 13.28 -16.28
C LEU A 77 -19.92 14.56 -17.04
N LYS A 78 -20.78 14.46 -18.07
CA LYS A 78 -21.32 15.63 -18.79
C LYS A 78 -22.01 16.61 -17.84
N LYS A 79 -22.84 16.12 -16.92
CA LYS A 79 -23.53 16.97 -15.93
C LYS A 79 -22.57 17.68 -14.98
N GLU A 80 -21.53 16.99 -14.52
CA GLU A 80 -20.55 17.56 -13.59
C GLU A 80 -19.70 18.66 -14.25
N ILE A 81 -19.29 18.45 -15.51
CA ILE A 81 -18.53 19.44 -16.27
C ILE A 81 -19.37 20.70 -16.51
N LEU A 82 -20.60 20.53 -17.01
CA LEU A 82 -21.50 21.65 -17.28
C LEU A 82 -21.88 22.41 -15.99
N ALA A 83 -22.04 21.71 -14.87
CA ALA A 83 -22.33 22.35 -13.58
C ALA A 83 -21.13 23.18 -13.08
N ASN A 84 -19.90 22.69 -13.27
CA ASN A 84 -18.68 23.40 -12.93
C ASN A 84 -18.51 24.65 -13.82
N GLU A 85 -18.67 24.50 -15.14
CA GLU A 85 -18.62 25.61 -16.09
C GLU A 85 -19.64 26.71 -15.75
N ALA A 86 -20.86 26.31 -15.36
CA ALA A 86 -21.88 27.24 -14.89
C ALA A 86 -21.51 27.91 -13.55
N GLU A 87 -20.89 27.18 -12.61
CA GLU A 87 -20.47 27.70 -11.30
C GLU A 87 -19.38 28.77 -11.43
N PHE A 88 -18.40 28.55 -12.31
CA PHE A 88 -17.28 29.49 -12.51
C PHE A 88 -17.54 30.50 -13.63
N GLY A 89 -18.68 30.41 -14.34
CA GLY A 89 -19.07 31.34 -15.39
C GLY A 89 -18.16 31.29 -16.63
N PHE A 90 -17.59 30.12 -16.94
CA PHE A 90 -16.68 29.93 -18.06
C PHE A 90 -17.12 28.70 -18.88
N THR A 91 -16.98 28.78 -20.20
CA THR A 91 -17.22 27.64 -21.11
C THR A 91 -15.89 27.19 -21.71
N GLY A 92 -15.48 25.96 -21.36
CA GLY A 92 -14.24 25.36 -21.83
C GLY A 92 -14.46 24.44 -23.01
N ILE A 93 -13.42 24.22 -23.81
CA ILE A 93 -13.41 23.13 -24.79
C ILE A 93 -12.97 21.87 -24.06
N THR A 94 -13.94 21.05 -23.63
CA THR A 94 -13.67 19.78 -22.95
C THR A 94 -13.87 18.62 -23.91
N LEU A 95 -12.76 18.04 -24.40
CA LEU A 95 -12.78 16.90 -25.31
C LEU A 95 -12.53 15.59 -24.56
N ILE A 96 -13.42 14.62 -24.73
CA ILE A 96 -13.28 13.27 -24.17
C ILE A 96 -13.30 12.29 -25.34
N GLU A 97 -12.24 11.48 -25.47
CA GLU A 97 -12.03 10.63 -26.66
C GLU A 97 -12.13 11.44 -27.97
N GLY A 98 -11.82 12.75 -27.95
CA GLY A 98 -11.92 13.63 -29.12
C GLY A 98 -13.35 14.06 -29.49
N ILE A 99 -14.33 13.88 -28.59
CA ILE A 99 -15.73 14.32 -28.74
C ILE A 99 -15.98 15.43 -27.71
N ASP A 100 -16.64 16.52 -28.11
CA ASP A 100 -16.92 17.63 -27.19
C ASP A 100 -18.09 17.27 -26.25
N VAL A 101 -17.91 17.55 -24.97
CA VAL A 101 -18.91 17.34 -23.91
C VAL A 101 -20.18 18.15 -24.14
N HIS A 102 -20.09 19.27 -24.86
CA HIS A 102 -21.20 20.13 -25.21
C HIS A 102 -22.09 19.55 -26.33
N GLU A 103 -21.63 18.57 -27.09
CA GLU A 103 -22.44 17.92 -28.12
C GLU A 103 -23.64 17.20 -27.50
N ASP A 104 -24.81 17.30 -28.14
CA ASP A 104 -26.04 16.65 -27.67
C ASP A 104 -25.88 15.12 -27.61
N ASP A 105 -25.24 14.55 -28.63
CA ASP A 105 -25.03 13.12 -28.81
C ASP A 105 -23.76 12.59 -28.09
N PHE A 106 -23.09 13.43 -27.30
CA PHE A 106 -21.81 13.15 -26.63
C PHE A 106 -21.70 11.72 -26.06
N VAL A 107 -22.72 11.28 -25.30
CA VAL A 107 -22.70 9.98 -24.62
C VAL A 107 -22.70 8.82 -25.62
N GLU A 108 -23.47 8.94 -26.70
CA GLU A 108 -23.62 7.88 -27.70
C GLU A 108 -22.34 7.76 -28.54
N SER A 109 -21.82 8.89 -28.99
CA SER A 109 -20.57 8.97 -29.75
C SER A 109 -19.38 8.40 -28.96
N VAL A 110 -19.27 8.71 -27.67
CA VAL A 110 -18.18 8.19 -26.81
C VAL A 110 -18.29 6.67 -26.64
N ILE A 111 -19.50 6.15 -26.41
CA ILE A 111 -19.71 4.71 -26.26
C ILE A 111 -19.38 3.97 -27.55
N GLN A 112 -19.79 4.52 -28.70
CA GLN A 112 -19.49 3.93 -30.00
C GLN A 112 -17.98 3.85 -30.22
N LYS A 113 -17.26 4.95 -29.98
CA LYS A 113 -15.81 4.99 -30.12
C LYS A 113 -15.08 4.00 -29.21
N ILE A 114 -15.54 3.84 -27.97
CA ILE A 114 -14.98 2.84 -27.02
C ILE A 114 -15.25 1.40 -27.48
N LYS A 115 -16.36 1.14 -28.16
CA LYS A 115 -16.64 -0.18 -28.75
C LYS A 115 -15.75 -0.46 -29.95
N GLU A 116 -15.49 0.55 -30.79
CA GLU A 116 -14.63 0.43 -31.97
C GLU A 116 -13.15 0.20 -31.63
N GLN A 117 -12.69 0.68 -30.47
CA GLN A 117 -11.32 0.48 -29.98
C GLN A 117 -11.07 -0.91 -29.35
N LYS A 118 -12.11 -1.75 -29.18
CA LYS A 118 -12.01 -3.10 -28.59
C LYS A 118 -11.88 -4.18 -29.65
#